data_AF-A0A7W5MLC5-F1
#
_entry.id   AF-A0A7W5MLC5-F1
#
_cell.length_a   1.000
_cell.length_b   1.000
_cell.length_c   1.000
_cell.angle_alpha   90.00
_cell.angle_beta   90.00
_cell.angle_gamma   90.00
#
_symmetry.space_group_name_H-M   'P 1'
#
loop_
_entity.id
_entity.type
_entity.pdbx_description
1 polymer ?
#
loop_
_entity_poly.entity_id
_entity_poly.type
_entity_poly.pdbx_seq_one_letter_code
_entity_poly.pdbx_strand_id
1 'polypeptide(L)'
;MFSSGLFDAYDPADLPVDQDIVLMDERYLAEWEHAWLLNDALDEDDGGPGPEPSPYEVGYVMPASVIRQLTHGLEISWYPDTHQRFHELKIVLPLTEIVQCVEVHKYGGKPTVFVRGEWLERVHLQNNSLFAMIDVVAMGDELQNGRIEKRSLVALRDRLDILAAAHADISFISFADSLLLKTNWTVGMFDKGAYTYAPEKLILLFDEIRQIFRDTLGLGVYAVFASGSNEYYDDALLHASKSGNHICLNSLGLPFAQIMLIDEAARRAIRDGVHRAHELYMDADFFRSLDIKDYVTRRKIPRAPYKPKLSGSDGEYFYTDYADLAALLAATTP
;
A
#
# COMPACT_ATOMS: atom_id res chain seq x y z
N MET A 1 34.27 1.55 -13.79
CA MET A 1 33.49 0.62 -12.97
C MET A 1 32.51 -0.21 -13.78
N PHE A 2 32.35 -0.07 -15.09
CA PHE A 2 31.63 -1.08 -15.90
C PHE A 2 32.22 -1.09 -17.32
N SER A 3 33.56 -1.18 -17.41
CA SER A 3 34.28 -1.09 -18.68
C SER A 3 34.54 -2.44 -19.33
N SER A 4 34.22 -3.53 -18.63
CA SER A 4 34.21 -4.87 -19.22
C SER A 4 33.05 -5.00 -20.19
N GLY A 5 33.24 -5.75 -21.28
CA GLY A 5 32.15 -6.08 -22.20
C GLY A 5 31.05 -6.94 -21.58
N LEU A 6 31.22 -7.40 -20.35
CA LEU A 6 30.20 -8.11 -19.56
C LEU A 6 28.98 -7.23 -19.23
N PHE A 7 29.18 -5.91 -19.14
CA PHE A 7 28.18 -4.98 -18.63
C PHE A 7 27.62 -4.08 -19.73
N ASP A 8 26.30 -3.94 -19.76
CA ASP A 8 25.62 -2.93 -20.57
C ASP A 8 25.14 -1.81 -19.66
N ALA A 9 25.64 -0.60 -19.87
CA ALA A 9 25.22 0.60 -19.15
C ALA A 9 24.05 1.26 -19.88
N TYR A 10 23.01 1.62 -19.14
CA TYR A 10 21.82 2.28 -19.67
C TYR A 10 21.77 3.75 -19.28
N ASP A 11 21.26 4.59 -20.19
CA ASP A 11 20.66 5.85 -19.77
C ASP A 11 19.36 5.52 -19.00
N PRO A 12 19.06 6.19 -17.89
CA PRO A 12 17.77 6.03 -17.20
C PRO A 12 16.54 6.15 -18.11
N ALA A 13 16.62 6.94 -19.19
CA ALA A 13 15.55 7.08 -20.18
C ALA A 13 15.32 5.80 -21.01
N ASP A 14 16.32 4.94 -21.11
CA ASP A 14 16.29 3.68 -21.88
C ASP A 14 15.89 2.47 -21.01
N LEU A 15 15.64 2.68 -19.71
CA LEU A 15 15.16 1.60 -18.84
C LEU A 15 13.82 1.05 -19.37
N PRO A 16 13.70 -0.29 -19.48
CA PRO A 16 12.54 -0.90 -20.10
C PRO A 16 11.29 -0.71 -19.25
N VAL A 17 10.23 -0.21 -19.88
CA VAL A 17 8.88 -0.12 -19.31
C VAL A 17 8.24 -1.51 -19.26
N ASP A 18 7.42 -1.76 -18.24
CA ASP A 18 6.73 -3.03 -17.98
C ASP A 18 7.69 -4.23 -17.80
N GLN A 19 8.93 -3.96 -17.37
CA GLN A 19 9.92 -4.99 -17.02
C GLN A 19 10.42 -4.82 -15.60
N ASP A 20 10.76 -5.95 -14.99
CA ASP A 20 11.34 -5.98 -13.65
C ASP A 20 12.76 -5.41 -13.67
N ILE A 21 13.02 -4.52 -12.73
CA ILE A 21 14.33 -3.96 -12.40
C ILE A 21 14.64 -4.25 -10.94
N VAL A 22 15.90 -4.04 -10.55
CA VAL A 22 16.32 -4.12 -9.16
C VAL A 22 17.00 -2.83 -8.76
N LEU A 23 16.55 -2.20 -7.68
CA LEU A 23 17.24 -1.03 -7.11
C LEU A 23 18.21 -1.50 -6.02
N MET A 24 19.40 -0.90 -6.01
CA MET A 24 20.46 -1.20 -5.03
C MET A 24 21.13 0.09 -4.57
N ASP A 25 21.57 0.13 -3.32
CA ASP A 25 22.34 1.25 -2.78
C ASP A 25 23.70 1.37 -3.50
N GLU A 26 24.05 2.59 -3.91
CA GLU A 26 25.32 2.92 -4.56
C GLU A 26 26.56 2.45 -3.78
N ARG A 27 26.47 2.30 -2.46
CA ARG A 27 27.57 1.81 -1.62
C ARG A 27 28.06 0.41 -2.03
N TYR A 28 27.19 -0.39 -2.64
CA TYR A 28 27.50 -1.75 -3.08
C TYR A 28 28.05 -1.82 -4.51
N LEU A 29 28.09 -0.70 -5.24
CA LEU A 29 28.37 -0.69 -6.68
C LEU A 29 29.73 -1.33 -7.03
N ALA A 30 30.79 -0.98 -6.30
CA ALA A 30 32.13 -1.52 -6.55
C ALA A 30 32.27 -3.01 -6.17
N GLU A 31 31.66 -3.42 -5.05
CA GLU A 31 31.63 -4.82 -4.61
C GLU A 31 30.85 -5.68 -5.60
N TRP A 32 29.73 -5.16 -6.10
CA TRP A 32 28.86 -5.84 -7.06
C TRP A 32 29.56 -6.00 -8.43
N GLU A 33 30.22 -4.96 -8.94
CA GLU A 33 31.04 -5.06 -10.17
C GLU A 33 32.11 -6.15 -9.98
N HIS A 34 32.83 -6.11 -8.86
CA HIS A 34 33.91 -7.06 -8.59
C HIS A 34 33.42 -8.50 -8.53
N ALA A 35 32.30 -8.77 -7.85
CA ALA A 35 31.72 -10.10 -7.75
C ALA A 35 31.29 -10.66 -9.11
N TRP A 36 30.71 -9.83 -9.99
CA TRP A 36 30.35 -10.28 -11.35
C TRP A 36 31.57 -10.52 -12.25
N LEU A 37 32.61 -9.69 -12.16
CA LEU A 37 33.85 -9.92 -12.90
C LEU A 37 34.55 -11.21 -12.44
N LEU A 38 34.56 -11.49 -11.14
CA LEU A 38 35.06 -12.75 -10.60
C LEU A 38 34.19 -13.93 -11.05
N ASN A 39 32.86 -13.78 -11.03
CA ASN A 39 31.94 -14.81 -11.52
C ASN A 39 32.24 -15.14 -12.99
N ASP A 40 32.36 -14.15 -13.86
CA ASP A 40 32.63 -14.35 -15.28
C ASP A 40 34.00 -15.01 -15.53
N ALA A 41 35.02 -14.63 -14.75
CA ALA A 41 36.36 -15.23 -14.84
C ALA A 41 36.40 -16.69 -14.33
N LEU A 42 35.57 -17.05 -13.35
CA LEU A 42 35.51 -18.40 -12.78
C LEU A 42 34.56 -19.33 -13.54
N ASP A 43 33.54 -18.79 -14.20
CA ASP A 43 32.58 -19.53 -15.02
C ASP A 43 33.22 -20.14 -16.28
N GLU A 44 34.42 -19.69 -16.67
CA GLU A 44 35.25 -20.35 -17.70
C GLU A 44 35.91 -21.66 -17.20
N ASP A 45 35.98 -21.88 -15.88
CA ASP A 45 36.55 -23.09 -15.26
C ASP A 45 35.42 -24.02 -14.77
N ASP A 46 35.00 -24.95 -15.64
CA ASP A 46 33.97 -25.99 -15.41
C ASP A 46 34.12 -26.69 -14.03
N GLY A 47 33.36 -26.22 -13.02
CA GLY A 47 33.17 -26.90 -11.74
C GLY A 47 34.00 -26.39 -10.54
N GLY A 48 34.62 -25.21 -10.63
CA GLY A 48 35.20 -24.52 -9.47
C GLY A 48 34.14 -24.02 -8.48
N PRO A 49 34.48 -23.81 -7.19
CA PRO A 49 33.59 -23.07 -6.29
C PRO A 49 33.36 -21.66 -6.85
N GLY A 50 32.11 -21.21 -6.85
CA GLY A 50 31.75 -19.86 -7.31
C GLY A 50 32.45 -18.76 -6.48
N PRO A 51 32.39 -17.49 -6.93
CA PRO A 51 33.01 -16.40 -6.21
C PRO A 51 32.42 -16.24 -4.80
N GLU A 52 33.28 -15.87 -3.84
CA GLU A 52 32.87 -15.43 -2.51
C GLU A 52 33.18 -13.93 -2.34
N PRO A 53 32.16 -13.06 -2.10
CA PRO A 53 30.74 -13.37 -2.07
C PRO A 53 30.17 -13.67 -3.47
N SER A 54 29.09 -14.45 -3.49
CA SER A 54 28.30 -14.64 -4.72
C SER A 54 27.77 -13.28 -5.19
N PRO A 55 27.74 -12.96 -6.49
CA PRO A 55 27.17 -11.70 -6.98
C PRO A 55 25.69 -11.54 -6.61
N TYR A 56 24.98 -12.64 -6.30
CA TYR A 56 23.60 -12.65 -5.84
C TYR A 56 23.44 -12.34 -4.34
N GLU A 57 24.54 -12.30 -3.59
CA GLU A 57 24.58 -12.02 -2.15
C GLU A 57 25.13 -10.63 -1.84
N VAL A 58 25.55 -9.87 -2.87
CA VAL A 58 26.05 -8.51 -2.70
C VAL A 58 24.88 -7.54 -2.50
N GLY A 59 24.84 -6.95 -1.31
CA GLY A 59 23.93 -5.87 -0.98
C GLY A 59 22.47 -6.28 -0.76
N TYR A 60 21.64 -5.27 -0.53
CA TYR A 60 20.19 -5.43 -0.39
C TYR A 60 19.49 -4.90 -1.63
N VAL A 61 18.48 -5.66 -2.09
CA VAL A 61 17.77 -5.39 -3.34
C VAL A 61 16.34 -4.94 -3.07
N MET A 62 15.92 -3.91 -3.78
CA MET A 62 14.54 -3.42 -3.81
C MET A 62 13.93 -3.80 -5.18
N PRO A 63 13.08 -4.85 -5.25
CA PRO A 63 12.49 -5.29 -6.50
C PRO A 63 11.43 -4.30 -6.99
N ALA A 64 11.54 -3.88 -8.24
CA ALA A 64 10.59 -2.94 -8.82
C ALA A 64 10.32 -3.22 -10.30
N SER A 65 9.37 -2.51 -10.90
CA SER A 65 9.17 -2.45 -12.35
C SER A 65 8.90 -1.00 -12.77
N VAL A 66 9.33 -0.64 -13.98
CA VAL A 66 9.10 0.71 -14.51
C VAL A 66 7.71 0.79 -15.13
N ILE A 67 6.84 1.64 -14.57
CA ILE A 67 5.48 1.86 -15.09
C ILE A 67 5.54 2.81 -16.29
N ARG A 68 6.24 3.93 -16.13
CA ARG A 68 6.44 4.91 -17.20
C ARG A 68 7.56 5.90 -16.89
N GLN A 69 8.07 6.48 -17.97
CA GLN A 69 9.00 7.59 -17.96
C GLN A 69 8.26 8.90 -17.65
N LEU A 70 8.81 9.74 -16.77
CA LEU A 70 8.36 11.10 -16.47
C LEU A 70 9.44 12.11 -16.87
N THR A 71 9.09 13.39 -16.94
CA THR A 71 10.07 14.45 -17.30
C THR A 71 11.28 14.53 -16.35
N HIS A 72 11.09 14.15 -15.08
CA HIS A 72 12.11 14.31 -14.03
C HIS A 72 12.33 13.04 -13.20
N GLY A 73 11.84 11.89 -13.66
CA GLY A 73 11.94 10.64 -12.91
C GLY A 73 11.25 9.48 -13.61
N LEU A 74 11.19 8.37 -12.91
CA LEU A 74 10.48 7.16 -13.30
C LEU A 74 9.33 6.94 -12.32
N GLU A 75 8.14 6.66 -12.83
CA GLU A 75 7.10 6.06 -12.00
C GLU A 75 7.38 4.56 -11.95
N ILE A 76 7.57 4.01 -10.75
CA ILE A 76 7.91 2.59 -10.55
C ILE A 76 6.90 1.93 -9.61
N SER A 77 6.62 0.66 -9.87
CA SER A 77 5.95 -0.23 -8.94
C SER A 77 7.01 -0.93 -8.10
N TRP A 78 7.04 -0.66 -6.81
CA TRP A 78 7.89 -1.34 -5.84
C TRP A 78 7.11 -2.45 -5.14
N TYR A 79 7.73 -3.62 -4.96
CA TYR A 79 7.12 -4.78 -4.34
C TYR A 79 7.78 -5.12 -2.98
N PRO A 80 7.43 -4.42 -1.88
CA PRO A 80 8.05 -4.64 -0.57
C PRO A 80 7.79 -6.04 0.03
N ASP A 81 6.71 -6.69 -0.36
CA ASP A 81 6.40 -8.06 0.04
C ASP A 81 5.64 -8.75 -1.10
N THR A 82 6.24 -9.80 -1.64
CA THR A 82 5.62 -10.73 -2.60
C THR A 82 5.54 -12.16 -2.06
N HIS A 83 6.06 -12.39 -0.85
CA HIS A 83 6.18 -13.73 -0.27
C HIS A 83 4.95 -14.06 0.58
N GLN A 84 4.52 -13.14 1.44
CA GLN A 84 3.33 -13.35 2.26
C GLN A 84 2.08 -12.90 1.52
N ARG A 85 2.14 -11.71 0.92
CA ARG A 85 1.06 -11.05 0.19
C ARG A 85 1.60 -10.44 -1.10
N PHE A 86 0.74 -9.93 -1.97
CA PHE A 86 1.18 -9.16 -3.14
C PHE A 86 1.02 -7.67 -2.83
N HIS A 87 2.03 -7.09 -2.19
CA HIS A 87 2.03 -5.67 -1.84
C HIS A 87 2.80 -4.87 -2.89
N GLU A 88 2.10 -3.94 -3.53
CA GLU A 88 2.65 -3.02 -4.53
C GLU A 88 2.52 -1.58 -4.04
N LEU A 89 3.60 -0.81 -4.17
CA LEU A 89 3.65 0.62 -3.93
C LEU A 89 4.09 1.35 -5.19
N LYS A 90 3.28 2.31 -5.65
CA LYS A 90 3.66 3.18 -6.76
C LYS A 90 4.41 4.39 -6.22
N ILE A 91 5.67 4.54 -6.60
CA ILE A 91 6.52 5.65 -6.16
C ILE A 91 7.23 6.30 -7.36
N VAL A 92 7.73 7.52 -7.15
CA VAL A 92 8.54 8.22 -8.15
C VAL A 92 10.02 8.10 -7.76
N LEU A 93 10.84 7.54 -8.64
CA LEU A 93 12.29 7.56 -8.58
C LEU A 93 12.82 8.77 -9.37
N PRO A 94 13.31 9.83 -8.72
CA PRO A 94 13.84 10.99 -9.43
C PRO A 94 15.12 10.65 -10.18
N LEU A 95 15.30 11.22 -11.38
CA LEU A 95 16.52 10.98 -12.18
C LEU A 95 17.80 11.40 -11.43
N THR A 96 17.70 12.40 -10.55
CA THR A 96 18.82 12.89 -9.73
C THR A 96 19.31 11.91 -8.67
N GLU A 97 18.49 10.91 -8.36
CA GLU A 97 18.76 9.90 -7.33
C GLU A 97 19.32 8.61 -7.95
N ILE A 98 19.30 8.50 -9.29
CA ILE A 98 19.91 7.41 -10.04
C ILE A 98 21.40 7.71 -10.21
N VAL A 99 22.23 6.75 -9.84
CA VAL A 99 23.69 6.82 -9.91
C VAL A 99 24.18 6.11 -11.16
N GLN A 100 23.68 4.90 -11.41
CA GLN A 100 24.06 4.09 -12.58
C GLN A 100 23.01 3.02 -12.86
N CYS A 101 22.71 2.78 -14.15
CA CYS A 101 21.91 1.64 -14.59
C CYS A 101 22.83 0.66 -15.34
N VAL A 102 22.79 -0.63 -14.96
CA VAL A 102 23.64 -1.67 -15.54
C VAL A 102 22.88 -2.98 -15.66
N GLU A 103 23.07 -3.69 -16.76
CA GLU A 103 22.69 -5.10 -16.90
C GLU A 103 23.92 -5.98 -17.13
N VAL A 104 23.82 -7.23 -16.69
CA VAL A 104 24.81 -8.27 -16.96
C VAL A 104 24.26 -9.18 -18.06
N HIS A 105 24.54 -8.84 -19.33
CA HIS A 105 23.87 -9.45 -20.49
C HIS A 105 24.09 -10.98 -20.60
N LYS A 106 25.28 -11.47 -20.22
CA LYS A 106 25.63 -12.91 -20.32
C LYS A 106 24.75 -13.81 -19.44
N TYR A 107 24.24 -13.29 -18.33
CA TYR A 107 23.53 -14.07 -17.32
C TYR A 107 22.02 -13.82 -17.30
N GLY A 108 21.47 -13.10 -18.29
CA GLY A 108 20.05 -12.75 -18.33
C GLY A 108 19.59 -12.01 -17.08
N GLY A 109 20.50 -11.22 -16.48
CA GLY A 109 20.23 -10.45 -15.28
C GLY A 109 19.18 -9.38 -15.55
N LYS A 110 18.37 -9.06 -14.55
CA LYS A 110 17.50 -7.87 -14.62
C LYS A 110 18.38 -6.61 -14.56
N PRO A 111 17.98 -5.49 -15.19
CA PRO A 111 18.69 -4.23 -15.01
C PRO A 111 18.78 -3.85 -13.52
N THR A 112 20.01 -3.65 -13.04
CA THR A 112 20.31 -3.12 -11.71
C THR A 112 20.44 -1.61 -11.81
N VAL A 113 19.62 -0.91 -11.03
CA VAL A 113 19.61 0.55 -10.91
C VAL A 113 20.23 0.92 -9.56
N PHE A 114 21.47 1.37 -9.59
CA PHE A 114 22.12 1.93 -8.40
C PHE A 114 21.54 3.31 -8.11
N VAL A 115 21.13 3.51 -6.87
CA VAL A 115 20.52 4.75 -6.39
C VAL A 115 21.25 5.26 -5.16
N ARG A 116 21.10 6.55 -4.86
CA ARG A 116 21.67 7.15 -3.66
C ARG A 116 21.11 6.49 -2.40
N GLY A 117 22.00 6.11 -1.48
CA GLY A 117 21.62 5.42 -0.24
C GLY A 117 20.64 6.22 0.62
N GLU A 118 20.79 7.55 0.69
CA GLU A 118 19.88 8.42 1.44
C GLU A 118 18.44 8.38 0.89
N TRP A 119 18.28 8.34 -0.45
CA TRP A 119 16.96 8.22 -1.07
C TRP A 119 16.36 6.85 -0.77
N LEU A 120 17.15 5.78 -0.92
CA LEU A 120 16.70 4.41 -0.70
C LEU A 120 16.25 4.19 0.76
N GLU A 121 17.05 4.67 1.72
CA GLU A 121 16.73 4.59 3.14
C GLU A 121 15.43 5.36 3.46
N ARG A 122 15.28 6.57 2.93
CA ARG A 122 14.04 7.36 3.10
C ARG A 122 12.82 6.61 2.57
N VAL A 123 12.91 5.97 1.40
CA VAL A 123 11.80 5.20 0.82
C VAL A 123 11.40 3.99 1.70
N HIS A 124 12.36 3.31 2.30
CA HIS A 124 12.10 2.15 3.17
C HIS A 124 11.55 2.54 4.54
N LEU A 125 12.03 3.66 5.09
CA LEU A 125 11.68 4.13 6.43
C LEU A 125 10.52 5.13 6.46
N GLN A 126 10.02 5.60 5.29
CA GLN A 126 8.87 6.48 5.26
C GLN A 126 7.63 5.82 5.87
N ASN A 127 6.87 6.60 6.63
CA ASN A 127 5.55 6.18 7.06
C ASN A 127 4.59 6.18 5.90
N ASN A 128 3.85 5.10 5.78
CA ASN A 128 2.71 4.96 4.90
C ASN A 128 1.46 4.87 5.76
N SER A 129 0.28 5.02 5.15
CA SER A 129 -0.97 4.98 5.88
C SER A 129 -1.99 4.05 5.23
N LEU A 130 -2.82 3.47 6.09
CA LEU A 130 -4.03 2.76 5.75
C LEU A 130 -5.22 3.58 6.24
N PHE A 131 -6.22 3.74 5.38
CA PHE A 131 -7.45 4.46 5.70
C PHE A 131 -8.67 3.56 5.51
N ALA A 132 -9.63 3.72 6.41
CA ALA A 132 -10.99 3.24 6.21
C ALA A 132 -11.97 4.37 6.50
N MET A 133 -12.86 4.66 5.56
CA MET A 133 -14.06 5.45 5.84
C MET A 133 -15.21 4.49 6.09
N ILE A 134 -15.85 4.58 7.24
CA ILE A 134 -17.06 3.84 7.58
C ILE A 134 -18.20 4.84 7.58
N ASP A 135 -19.27 4.56 6.87
CA ASP A 135 -20.40 5.47 6.75
C ASP A 135 -21.73 4.76 7.00
N VAL A 136 -22.67 5.48 7.62
CA VAL A 136 -23.96 4.96 8.04
C VAL A 136 -24.91 4.91 6.85
N VAL A 137 -25.58 3.78 6.69
CA VAL A 137 -26.63 3.61 5.68
C VAL A 137 -27.88 4.37 6.13
N ALA A 138 -28.38 5.25 5.27
CA ALA A 138 -29.67 5.95 5.41
C ALA A 138 -29.80 6.87 6.65
N MET A 139 -28.70 7.43 7.18
CA MET A 139 -28.75 8.34 8.33
C MET A 139 -29.68 9.55 8.11
N GLY A 140 -29.66 10.13 6.90
CA GLY A 140 -30.48 11.29 6.56
C GLY A 140 -31.98 11.06 6.76
N ASP A 141 -32.47 9.89 6.37
CA ASP A 141 -33.89 9.53 6.52
C ASP A 141 -34.25 9.33 7.99
N GLU A 142 -33.36 8.75 8.79
CA GLU A 142 -33.58 8.49 10.21
C GLU A 142 -33.59 9.78 11.05
N LEU A 143 -32.72 10.73 10.72
CA LEU A 143 -32.70 12.06 11.33
C LEU A 143 -33.99 12.84 11.01
N GLN A 144 -34.43 12.82 9.75
CA GLN A 144 -35.68 13.49 9.34
C GLN A 144 -36.91 12.92 10.05
N ASN A 145 -36.92 11.62 10.32
CA ASN A 145 -38.03 10.94 10.99
C ASN A 145 -37.93 10.99 12.53
N GLY A 146 -36.90 11.63 13.09
CA GLY A 146 -36.72 11.79 14.54
C GLY A 146 -36.54 10.49 15.30
N ARG A 147 -36.08 9.42 14.62
CA ARG A 147 -35.97 8.07 15.19
C ARG A 147 -34.70 7.85 16.02
N ILE A 148 -33.74 8.77 15.95
CA ILE A 148 -32.48 8.69 16.69
C ILE A 148 -32.59 9.47 17.99
N GLU A 149 -32.55 8.74 19.11
CA GLU A 149 -32.58 9.34 20.44
C GLU A 149 -31.19 9.79 20.89
N LYS A 150 -31.13 10.90 21.64
CA LYS A 150 -29.87 11.42 22.21
C LYS A 150 -29.09 10.39 23.03
N ARG A 151 -29.79 9.50 23.76
CA ARG A 151 -29.15 8.45 24.56
C ARG A 151 -28.40 7.43 23.70
N SER A 152 -28.92 7.12 22.52
CA SER A 152 -28.32 6.18 21.58
C SER A 152 -27.03 6.75 20.99
N LEU A 153 -26.99 8.05 20.69
CA LEU A 153 -25.79 8.74 20.24
C LEU A 153 -24.69 8.78 21.31
N VAL A 154 -25.06 9.00 22.58
CA VAL A 154 -24.10 8.92 23.70
C VAL A 154 -23.56 7.50 23.85
N ALA A 155 -24.43 6.48 23.78
CA ALA A 155 -24.02 5.09 23.85
C ALA A 155 -23.11 4.67 22.68
N LEU A 156 -23.38 5.14 21.46
CA LEU A 156 -22.52 4.93 20.29
C LEU A 156 -21.12 5.51 20.55
N ARG A 157 -21.04 6.78 20.95
CA ARG A 157 -19.76 7.44 21.27
C ARG A 157 -19.00 6.66 22.34
N ASP A 158 -19.63 6.34 23.46
CA ASP A 158 -18.96 5.69 24.58
C ASP A 158 -18.44 4.28 24.19
N ARG A 159 -19.17 3.54 23.34
CA ARG A 159 -18.70 2.25 22.80
C ARG A 159 -17.54 2.41 21.81
N LEU A 160 -17.56 3.43 20.97
CA LEU A 160 -16.45 3.74 20.06
C LEU A 160 -15.20 4.19 20.85
N ASP A 161 -15.36 4.94 21.94
CA ASP A 161 -14.25 5.33 22.82
C ASP A 161 -13.59 4.10 23.47
N ILE A 162 -14.38 3.13 23.94
CA ILE A 162 -13.88 1.86 24.49
C ILE A 162 -13.12 1.08 23.42
N LEU A 163 -13.67 0.98 22.20
CA LEU A 163 -13.02 0.29 21.09
C LEU A 163 -11.71 0.99 20.69
N ALA A 164 -11.73 2.31 20.54
CA ALA A 164 -10.53 3.10 20.21
C ALA A 164 -9.43 2.95 21.27
N ALA A 165 -9.78 2.88 22.56
CA ALA A 165 -8.82 2.64 23.64
C ALA A 165 -8.16 1.26 23.56
N ALA A 166 -8.81 0.26 22.96
CA ALA A 166 -8.24 -1.07 22.72
C ALA A 166 -7.30 -1.12 21.50
N HIS A 167 -7.35 -0.12 20.62
CA HIS A 167 -6.59 -0.05 19.36
C HIS A 167 -5.74 1.22 19.27
N ALA A 168 -4.75 1.36 20.16
CA ALA A 168 -3.91 2.57 20.25
C ALA A 168 -3.07 2.85 18.97
N ASP A 169 -2.88 1.86 18.10
CA ASP A 169 -2.22 1.97 16.80
C ASP A 169 -3.15 2.46 15.68
N ILE A 170 -4.43 2.72 15.99
CA ILE A 170 -5.46 3.17 15.05
C ILE A 170 -6.13 4.43 15.59
N SER A 171 -6.15 5.48 14.77
CA SER A 171 -6.91 6.69 15.07
C SER A 171 -8.35 6.58 14.59
N PHE A 172 -9.27 6.95 15.48
CA PHE A 172 -10.71 7.00 15.23
C PHE A 172 -11.15 8.46 15.18
N ILE A 173 -11.75 8.89 14.07
CA ILE A 173 -12.21 10.26 13.89
C ILE A 173 -13.65 10.23 13.42
N SER A 174 -14.56 10.62 14.31
CA SER A 174 -15.98 10.68 14.01
C SER A 174 -16.32 11.99 13.28
N PHE A 175 -17.06 11.88 12.17
CA PHE A 175 -17.62 12.97 11.39
C PHE A 175 -19.12 12.78 11.26
N ALA A 176 -19.94 13.45 12.06
CA ALA A 176 -21.41 13.32 12.00
C ALA A 176 -21.88 11.85 11.93
N ASP A 177 -22.15 11.34 10.73
CA ASP A 177 -22.62 9.98 10.41
C ASP A 177 -21.56 9.03 9.82
N SER A 178 -20.31 9.47 9.73
CA SER A 178 -19.18 8.68 9.27
C SER A 178 -18.07 8.59 10.32
N LEU A 179 -17.23 7.57 10.21
CA LEU A 179 -16.06 7.33 11.04
C LEU A 179 -14.86 7.07 10.14
N LEU A 180 -13.82 7.86 10.29
CA LEU A 180 -12.55 7.65 9.62
C LEU A 180 -11.58 6.92 10.55
N LEU A 181 -11.01 5.84 10.05
CA LEU A 181 -9.92 5.11 10.68
C LEU A 181 -8.62 5.40 9.93
N LYS A 182 -7.54 5.64 10.67
CA LYS A 182 -6.19 5.77 10.13
C LYS A 182 -5.22 4.94 10.96
N THR A 183 -4.37 4.17 10.30
CA THR A 183 -3.18 3.57 10.92
C THR A 183 -1.95 3.79 10.06
N ASN A 184 -0.79 3.88 10.70
CA ASN A 184 0.49 4.05 10.03
C ASN A 184 1.20 2.69 9.92
N TRP A 185 2.02 2.54 8.90
CA TRP A 185 2.83 1.35 8.69
C TRP A 185 4.13 1.70 7.95
N THR A 186 5.11 0.82 8.07
CA THR A 186 6.46 0.96 7.51
C THR A 186 6.84 -0.29 6.75
N VAL A 187 7.67 -0.14 5.71
CA VAL A 187 8.28 -1.31 5.05
C VAL A 187 9.48 -1.81 5.87
N GLY A 188 10.28 -0.89 6.39
CA GLY A 188 11.55 -1.23 7.03
C GLY A 188 12.62 -1.58 5.99
N MET A 189 13.85 -1.69 6.47
CA MET A 189 15.04 -2.03 5.72
C MET A 189 15.74 -3.18 6.45
N PHE A 190 16.56 -3.97 5.76
CA PHE A 190 17.20 -5.19 6.30
C PHE A 190 17.83 -5.01 7.70
N ASP A 191 18.43 -3.86 7.97
CA ASP A 191 19.09 -3.52 9.24
C ASP A 191 18.38 -2.41 10.04
N LYS A 192 17.25 -1.87 9.55
CA LYS A 192 16.56 -0.71 10.15
C LYS A 192 15.05 -0.81 10.05
N GLY A 193 14.36 -0.78 11.18
CA GLY A 193 12.89 -0.84 11.21
C GLY A 193 12.34 -2.21 10.81
N ALA A 194 11.02 -2.32 10.76
CA ALA A 194 10.34 -3.57 10.44
C ALA A 194 9.17 -3.33 9.49
N TYR A 195 8.81 -4.38 8.75
CA TYR A 195 7.61 -4.41 7.94
C TYR A 195 6.39 -4.59 8.86
N THR A 196 5.49 -3.60 8.89
CA THR A 196 4.35 -3.55 9.83
C THR A 196 2.98 -3.52 9.15
N TYR A 197 2.94 -3.70 7.83
CA TYR A 197 1.71 -3.63 7.05
C TYR A 197 0.73 -4.78 7.37
N ALA A 198 -0.44 -4.44 7.92
CA ALA A 198 -1.48 -5.38 8.33
C ALA A 198 -2.89 -4.83 8.03
N PRO A 199 -3.30 -4.73 6.75
CA PRO A 199 -4.59 -4.16 6.34
C PRO A 199 -5.79 -4.96 6.87
N GLU A 200 -5.63 -6.26 7.12
CA GLU A 200 -6.69 -7.12 7.66
C GLU A 200 -7.22 -6.64 9.01
N LYS A 201 -6.38 -5.96 9.82
CA LYS A 201 -6.81 -5.37 11.09
C LYS A 201 -7.98 -4.41 10.91
N LEU A 202 -7.98 -3.58 9.87
CA LEU A 202 -9.06 -2.63 9.61
C LEU A 202 -10.35 -3.34 9.15
N ILE A 203 -10.22 -4.44 8.43
CA ILE A 203 -11.38 -5.25 7.99
C ILE A 203 -12.04 -5.93 9.19
N LEU A 204 -11.26 -6.52 10.08
CA LEU A 204 -11.79 -7.15 11.30
C LEU A 204 -12.43 -6.11 12.23
N LEU A 205 -11.76 -4.96 12.39
CA LEU A 205 -12.28 -3.84 13.19
C LEU A 205 -13.58 -3.27 12.63
N PHE A 206 -13.78 -3.29 11.31
CA PHE A 206 -15.05 -2.88 10.69
C PHE A 206 -16.23 -3.71 11.20
N ASP A 207 -16.08 -5.01 11.46
CA ASP A 207 -17.18 -5.84 11.97
C ASP A 207 -17.60 -5.44 13.38
N GLU A 208 -16.63 -5.16 14.25
CA GLU A 208 -16.89 -4.66 15.60
C GLU A 208 -17.63 -3.32 15.55
N ILE A 209 -17.18 -2.40 14.69
CA ILE A 209 -17.83 -1.11 14.47
C ILE A 209 -19.25 -1.31 13.93
N ARG A 210 -19.43 -2.19 12.93
CA ARG A 210 -20.74 -2.51 12.36
C ARG A 210 -21.72 -3.01 13.42
N GLN A 211 -21.27 -3.86 14.34
CA GLN A 211 -22.10 -4.33 15.44
C GLN A 211 -22.41 -3.22 16.44
N ILE A 212 -21.45 -2.33 16.75
CA ILE A 212 -21.72 -1.16 17.59
C ILE A 212 -22.83 -0.29 16.99
N PHE A 213 -22.76 0.06 15.70
CA PHE A 213 -23.79 0.85 15.03
C PHE A 213 -25.14 0.16 15.00
N ARG A 214 -25.15 -1.16 14.73
CA ARG A 214 -26.38 -1.96 14.74
C ARG A 214 -27.02 -2.02 16.12
N ASP A 215 -26.25 -2.28 17.17
CA ASP A 215 -26.77 -2.41 18.53
C ASP A 215 -27.26 -1.08 19.12
N THR A 216 -26.61 0.03 18.75
CA THR A 216 -26.90 1.35 19.35
C THR A 216 -27.94 2.13 18.56
N LEU A 217 -27.85 2.12 17.23
CA LEU A 217 -28.72 2.90 16.35
C LEU A 217 -29.69 2.03 15.55
N GLY A 218 -29.50 0.71 15.48
CA GLY A 218 -30.27 -0.16 14.59
C GLY A 218 -29.89 0.00 13.12
N LEU A 219 -28.76 0.66 12.82
CA LEU A 219 -28.37 1.02 11.46
C LEU A 219 -27.21 0.16 10.95
N GLY A 220 -27.24 -0.11 9.65
CA GLY A 220 -26.11 -0.69 8.94
C GLY A 220 -25.06 0.37 8.63
N VAL A 221 -23.83 -0.09 8.42
CA VAL A 221 -22.72 0.72 7.93
C VAL A 221 -22.05 -0.01 6.77
N TYR A 222 -21.34 0.73 5.94
CA TYR A 222 -20.42 0.20 4.95
C TYR A 222 -19.06 0.86 5.10
N ALA A 223 -18.03 0.26 4.51
CA ALA A 223 -16.67 0.77 4.59
C ALA A 223 -16.00 0.89 3.23
N VAL A 224 -15.16 1.92 3.09
CA VAL A 224 -14.27 2.13 1.94
C VAL A 224 -12.83 2.16 2.42
N PHE A 225 -11.98 1.31 1.85
CA PHE A 225 -10.58 1.15 2.26
C PHE A 225 -9.60 1.58 1.16
N ALA A 226 -8.51 2.23 1.56
CA ALA A 226 -7.38 2.53 0.69
C ALA A 226 -6.07 2.51 1.47
N SER A 227 -4.97 2.22 0.77
CA SER A 227 -3.60 2.28 1.28
C SER A 227 -2.74 3.16 0.40
N GLY A 228 -1.65 3.69 0.96
CA GLY A 228 -0.63 4.36 0.17
C GLY A 228 0.29 5.23 1.00
N SER A 229 1.17 5.96 0.31
CA SER A 229 2.19 6.77 0.94
C SER A 229 1.63 8.01 1.62
N ASN A 230 2.29 8.39 2.72
CA ASN A 230 1.98 9.59 3.47
C ASN A 230 3.12 10.61 3.30
N GLU A 231 2.79 11.82 2.81
CA GLU A 231 3.79 12.87 2.60
C GLU A 231 4.21 13.58 3.90
N TYR A 232 3.53 13.29 5.03
CA TYR A 232 3.95 13.78 6.33
C TYR A 232 5.02 12.87 6.94
N TYR A 233 6.18 13.46 7.23
CA TYR A 233 7.33 12.79 7.84
C TYR A 233 7.24 12.63 9.37
N ASP A 234 6.05 12.78 9.96
CA ASP A 234 5.83 12.63 11.41
C ASP A 234 5.19 11.27 11.70
N ASP A 235 5.74 10.56 12.69
CA ASP A 235 5.27 9.24 13.13
C ASP A 235 3.90 9.30 13.83
N ALA A 236 3.51 10.48 14.32
CA ALA A 236 2.25 10.65 15.03
C ALA A 236 1.05 10.39 14.11
N LEU A 237 0.10 9.55 14.58
CA LEU A 237 -1.14 9.29 13.86
C LEU A 237 -1.95 10.57 13.62
N LEU A 238 -1.95 11.47 14.61
CA LEU A 238 -2.65 12.75 14.62
C LEU A 238 -1.79 13.82 15.27
N HIS A 239 -1.93 15.06 14.80
CA HIS A 239 -1.42 16.24 15.47
C HIS A 239 -2.58 17.04 16.07
N ALA A 240 -2.57 17.25 17.39
CA ALA A 240 -3.46 18.20 18.04
C ALA A 240 -2.69 19.47 18.43
N SER A 241 -3.19 20.62 17.99
CA SER A 241 -2.68 21.92 18.45
C SER A 241 -2.79 22.03 19.98
N LYS A 242 -1.96 22.86 20.61
CA LYS A 242 -2.00 23.11 22.06
C LYS A 242 -3.38 23.53 22.59
N SER A 243 -4.15 24.24 21.77
CA SER A 243 -5.52 24.66 22.10
C SER A 243 -6.56 23.55 21.96
N GLY A 244 -6.23 22.42 21.34
CA GLY A 244 -7.17 21.36 20.98
C GLY A 244 -8.06 21.65 19.77
N ASN A 245 -8.15 22.91 19.33
CA ASN A 245 -9.07 23.34 18.26
C ASN A 245 -8.66 22.95 16.84
N HIS A 246 -7.41 22.56 16.62
CA HIS A 246 -6.93 22.02 15.36
C HIS A 246 -6.43 20.60 15.59
N ILE A 247 -7.07 19.65 14.90
CA ILE A 247 -6.66 18.25 14.82
C ILE A 247 -6.31 18.01 13.35
N CYS A 248 -5.04 17.79 13.08
CA CYS A 248 -4.54 17.40 11.78
C CYS A 248 -4.34 15.89 11.75
N LEU A 249 -4.81 15.28 10.67
CA LEU A 249 -4.62 13.85 10.39
C LEU A 249 -3.17 13.47 10.08
N ASN A 250 -2.23 14.43 10.09
CA ASN A 250 -0.86 14.28 9.58
C ASN A 250 -0.86 13.43 8.30
N SER A 251 -1.76 13.79 7.39
CA SER A 251 -1.91 13.08 6.14
C SER A 251 -2.27 14.05 5.04
N LEU A 252 -1.33 14.20 4.12
CA LEU A 252 -1.54 14.78 2.81
C LEU A 252 -1.22 13.64 1.86
N GLY A 253 -2.23 12.87 1.52
CA GLY A 253 -2.03 11.61 0.83
C GLY A 253 -3.16 11.29 -0.13
N LEU A 254 -2.79 10.62 -1.22
CA LEU A 254 -3.70 9.98 -2.15
C LEU A 254 -4.74 9.06 -1.47
N PRO A 255 -4.40 8.28 -0.42
CA PRO A 255 -5.34 7.32 0.16
C PRO A 255 -6.63 7.95 0.70
N PHE A 256 -6.54 9.11 1.39
CA PHE A 256 -7.72 9.82 1.88
C PHE A 256 -8.59 10.35 0.75
N ALA A 257 -7.98 10.80 -0.36
CA ALA A 257 -8.75 11.22 -1.53
C ALA A 257 -9.38 10.03 -2.27
N GLN A 258 -8.70 8.88 -2.31
CA GLN A 258 -9.18 7.66 -2.97
C GLN A 258 -10.44 7.11 -2.28
N ILE A 259 -10.49 7.06 -0.94
CA ILE A 259 -11.70 6.59 -0.25
C ILE A 259 -12.95 7.41 -0.60
N MET A 260 -12.81 8.73 -0.75
CA MET A 260 -13.93 9.60 -1.16
C MET A 260 -14.34 9.37 -2.62
N LEU A 261 -13.37 9.16 -3.51
CA LEU A 261 -13.64 8.90 -4.92
C LEU A 261 -14.29 7.54 -5.16
N ILE A 262 -13.85 6.52 -4.42
CA ILE A 262 -14.43 5.18 -4.46
C ILE A 262 -15.86 5.23 -3.91
N ASP A 263 -16.11 5.94 -2.80
CA ASP A 263 -17.46 6.14 -2.28
C ASP A 263 -18.39 6.79 -3.31
N GLU A 264 -17.95 7.89 -3.93
CA GLU A 264 -18.74 8.57 -4.94
C GLU A 264 -19.05 7.66 -6.15
N ALA A 265 -18.03 6.93 -6.61
CA ALA A 265 -18.15 5.99 -7.72
C ALA A 265 -19.12 4.84 -7.39
N ALA A 266 -18.99 4.23 -6.21
CA ALA A 266 -19.86 3.16 -5.75
C ALA A 266 -21.31 3.63 -5.62
N ARG A 267 -21.55 4.79 -4.98
CA ARG A 267 -22.91 5.37 -4.87
C ARG A 267 -23.52 5.64 -6.25
N ARG A 268 -22.72 6.07 -7.23
CA ARG A 268 -23.17 6.27 -8.62
C ARG A 268 -23.52 4.93 -9.29
N ALA A 269 -22.61 3.95 -9.21
CA ALA A 269 -22.81 2.63 -9.76
C ALA A 269 -24.07 1.93 -9.20
N ILE A 270 -24.37 2.13 -7.91
CA ILE A 270 -25.59 1.62 -7.27
C ILE A 270 -26.84 2.30 -7.86
N ARG A 271 -26.84 3.63 -8.01
CA ARG A 271 -27.97 4.37 -8.61
C ARG A 271 -28.21 3.96 -10.06
N ASP A 272 -27.14 3.70 -10.79
CA ASP A 272 -27.19 3.31 -12.20
C ASP A 272 -27.50 1.81 -12.40
N GLY A 273 -27.62 1.04 -11.32
CA GLY A 273 -27.94 -0.39 -11.36
C GLY A 273 -26.79 -1.29 -11.81
N VAL A 274 -25.54 -0.80 -11.80
CA VAL A 274 -24.34 -1.56 -12.19
C VAL A 274 -24.07 -2.70 -11.20
N HIS A 275 -24.22 -2.43 -9.90
CA HIS A 275 -24.19 -3.43 -8.84
C HIS A 275 -25.08 -2.99 -7.67
N ARG A 276 -25.44 -3.92 -6.79
CA ARG A 276 -26.17 -3.60 -5.55
C ARG A 276 -25.28 -2.91 -4.52
N ALA A 277 -25.87 -2.40 -3.45
CA ALA A 277 -25.08 -1.99 -2.29
C ALA A 277 -24.41 -3.20 -1.62
N HIS A 278 -23.17 -2.99 -1.21
CA HIS A 278 -22.29 -3.91 -0.51
C HIS A 278 -21.73 -3.27 0.75
N GLU A 279 -21.23 -4.09 1.66
CA GLU A 279 -20.67 -3.63 2.95
C GLU A 279 -19.23 -3.12 2.83
N LEU A 280 -18.45 -3.64 1.87
CA LEU A 280 -17.03 -3.32 1.71
C LEU A 280 -16.74 -2.86 0.29
N TYR A 281 -15.98 -1.76 0.18
CA TYR A 281 -15.39 -1.26 -1.04
C TYR A 281 -13.90 -1.01 -0.81
N MET A 282 -13.04 -1.42 -1.71
CA MET A 282 -11.58 -1.39 -1.49
C MET A 282 -10.88 -0.91 -2.75
N ASP A 283 -9.88 -0.04 -2.58
CA ASP A 283 -8.93 0.26 -3.66
C ASP A 283 -8.25 -1.03 -4.15
N ALA A 284 -7.87 -1.06 -5.43
CA ALA A 284 -7.22 -2.21 -6.04
C ALA A 284 -5.92 -2.62 -5.35
N ASP A 285 -5.06 -1.67 -4.99
CA ASP A 285 -3.77 -1.96 -4.36
C ASP A 285 -4.01 -2.48 -2.93
N PHE A 286 -4.98 -1.89 -2.21
CA PHE A 286 -5.43 -2.39 -0.90
C PHE A 286 -5.92 -3.85 -1.00
N PHE A 287 -6.88 -4.15 -1.87
CA PHE A 287 -7.44 -5.49 -2.00
C PHE A 287 -6.39 -6.52 -2.45
N ARG A 288 -5.50 -6.14 -3.37
CA ARG A 288 -4.46 -7.05 -3.86
C ARG A 288 -3.40 -7.37 -2.80
N SER A 289 -3.21 -6.45 -1.86
CA SER A 289 -2.29 -6.64 -0.73
C SER A 289 -2.86 -7.50 0.40
N LEU A 290 -4.12 -7.93 0.34
CA LEU A 290 -4.69 -8.83 1.35
C LEU A 290 -4.04 -10.21 1.30
N ASP A 291 -3.78 -10.76 2.48
CA ASP A 291 -3.22 -12.11 2.65
C ASP A 291 -4.30 -13.18 2.44
N ILE A 292 -4.69 -13.38 1.18
CA ILE A 292 -5.68 -14.37 0.76
C ILE A 292 -4.98 -15.46 -0.07
N LYS A 293 -4.96 -16.69 0.44
CA LYS A 293 -4.33 -17.84 -0.25
C LYS A 293 -5.22 -18.50 -1.30
N ASP A 294 -6.55 -18.40 -1.17
CA ASP A 294 -7.47 -18.88 -2.21
C ASP A 294 -7.50 -17.91 -3.40
N TYR A 295 -6.48 -18.02 -4.26
CA TYR A 295 -6.35 -17.20 -5.47
C TYR A 295 -7.50 -17.42 -6.47
N VAL A 296 -8.15 -18.59 -6.45
CA VAL A 296 -9.24 -18.90 -7.40
C VAL A 296 -10.48 -18.12 -7.03
N THR A 297 -10.87 -18.12 -5.75
CA THR A 297 -12.03 -17.37 -5.29
C THR A 297 -11.74 -15.88 -5.23
N ARG A 298 -10.52 -15.49 -4.84
CA ARG A 298 -10.06 -14.08 -4.87
C ARG A 298 -10.24 -13.43 -6.25
N ARG A 299 -9.94 -14.15 -7.34
CA ARG A 299 -10.10 -13.65 -8.72
C ARG A 299 -11.56 -13.44 -9.14
N LYS A 300 -12.53 -13.99 -8.40
CA LYS A 300 -13.97 -13.86 -8.66
C LYS A 300 -14.60 -12.69 -7.91
N ILE A 301 -13.89 -12.06 -6.97
CA ILE A 301 -14.40 -10.86 -6.31
C ILE A 301 -14.63 -9.78 -7.37
N PRO A 302 -15.84 -9.21 -7.42
CA PRO A 302 -16.19 -8.27 -8.47
C PRO A 302 -15.51 -6.92 -8.24
N ARG A 303 -15.41 -6.17 -9.33
CA ARG A 303 -14.74 -4.88 -9.39
C ARG A 303 -15.45 -3.95 -10.35
N ALA A 304 -15.29 -2.65 -10.12
CA ALA A 304 -15.86 -1.61 -10.96
C ALA A 304 -14.85 -0.47 -11.12
N PRO A 305 -14.93 0.30 -12.23
CA PRO A 305 -13.98 1.35 -12.50
C PRO A 305 -14.23 2.57 -11.60
N TYR A 306 -13.15 3.27 -11.25
CA TYR A 306 -13.19 4.64 -10.74
C TYR A 306 -12.02 5.44 -11.32
N LYS A 307 -11.99 6.75 -11.11
CA LYS A 307 -10.90 7.61 -11.58
C LYS A 307 -10.04 8.07 -10.39
N PRO A 308 -8.86 7.46 -10.15
CA PRO A 308 -7.96 7.89 -9.08
C PRO A 308 -7.46 9.31 -9.31
N LYS A 309 -7.18 10.05 -8.25
CA LYS A 309 -6.46 11.33 -8.38
C LYS A 309 -5.03 11.06 -8.82
N LEU A 310 -4.48 11.96 -9.64
CA LEU A 310 -3.08 11.95 -10.09
C LEU A 310 -2.64 10.72 -10.91
N SER A 311 -3.54 9.77 -11.18
CA SER A 311 -3.32 8.70 -12.14
C SER A 311 -3.65 9.16 -13.56
N GLY A 312 -2.80 8.79 -14.52
CA GLY A 312 -3.07 8.97 -15.96
C GLY A 312 -4.06 7.95 -16.53
N SER A 313 -4.38 6.90 -15.78
CA SER A 313 -5.26 5.80 -16.16
C SER A 313 -6.44 5.63 -15.20
N ASP A 314 -7.51 5.01 -15.69
CA ASP A 314 -8.61 4.56 -14.85
C ASP A 314 -8.11 3.51 -13.84
N GLY A 315 -8.68 3.55 -12.64
CA GLY A 315 -8.45 2.58 -11.57
C GLY A 315 -9.66 1.69 -11.37
N GLU A 316 -9.53 0.71 -10.49
CA GLU A 316 -10.61 -0.21 -10.14
C GLU A 316 -10.78 -0.24 -8.62
N TYR A 317 -12.03 -0.34 -8.15
CA TYR A 317 -12.32 -0.72 -6.77
C TYR A 317 -12.98 -2.09 -6.75
N PHE A 318 -12.67 -2.87 -5.72
CA PHE A 318 -13.31 -4.14 -5.43
C PHE A 318 -14.46 -3.94 -4.46
N TYR A 319 -15.51 -4.77 -4.58
CA TYR A 319 -16.66 -4.69 -3.70
C TYR A 319 -17.17 -6.08 -3.29
N THR A 320 -17.59 -6.22 -2.04
CA THR A 320 -18.08 -7.49 -1.48
C THR A 320 -18.80 -7.26 -0.16
N ASP A 321 -19.51 -8.26 0.35
CA ASP A 321 -20.04 -8.25 1.71
C ASP A 321 -18.98 -8.76 2.70
N TYR A 322 -19.10 -8.38 3.98
CA TYR A 322 -18.09 -8.72 4.99
C TYR A 322 -17.94 -10.22 5.20
N ALA A 323 -19.05 -10.96 5.24
CA ALA A 323 -19.02 -12.39 5.48
C ALA A 323 -18.22 -13.15 4.40
N ASP A 324 -18.36 -12.74 3.13
CA ASP A 324 -17.65 -13.36 2.01
C ASP A 324 -16.15 -13.10 2.09
N LEU A 325 -15.74 -11.86 2.42
CA LEU A 325 -14.33 -11.52 2.57
C LEU A 325 -13.71 -12.18 3.82
N ALA A 326 -14.43 -12.18 4.94
CA ALA A 326 -13.99 -12.82 6.18
C ALA A 326 -13.78 -14.33 5.99
N ALA A 327 -14.64 -15.00 5.23
CA ALA A 327 -14.45 -16.41 4.89
C ALA A 327 -13.16 -16.65 4.08
N LEU A 328 -12.84 -15.75 3.14
CA LEU A 328 -11.59 -15.82 2.37
C LEU A 328 -10.35 -15.58 3.23
N LEU A 329 -10.43 -14.68 4.20
CA LEU A 329 -9.35 -14.39 5.16
C LEU A 329 -9.21 -15.47 6.25
N ALA A 330 -10.24 -16.28 6.51
CA ALA A 330 -10.18 -17.38 7.48
C ALA A 330 -9.64 -18.68 6.87
N ALA A 331 -9.85 -18.92 5.57
CA ALA A 331 -9.31 -20.05 4.81
C ALA A 331 -7.76 -20.06 4.74
N THR A 332 -7.13 -19.06 5.35
CA THR A 332 -5.69 -18.77 5.43
C THR A 332 -4.99 -19.48 6.61
N THR A 333 -5.72 -20.21 7.45
CA THR A 333 -5.14 -21.01 8.56
C THR A 333 -5.09 -22.48 8.14
N PRO A 334 -3.90 -23.13 8.09
CA PRO A 334 -3.81 -24.58 7.90
C PRO A 334 -4.45 -25.38 9.04
#